data_AF-A0ABD4Z0M6-F1
#
_entry.id   AF-A0ABD4Z0M6-F1
#
_cell.length_a   1.000
_cell.length_b   1.000
_cell.length_c   1.000
_cell.angle_alpha   90.00
_cell.angle_beta   90.00
_cell.angle_gamma   90.00
#
_symmetry.space_group_name_H-M   'P 1'
#
loop_
_entity.id
_entity.type
_entity.pdbx_description
1 polymer ?
#
loop_
_entity_poly.entity_id
_entity_poly.type
_entity_poly.pdbx_seq_one_letter_code
_entity_poly.pdbx_strand_id
1 'polypeptide(L)' 'MIDPEDWRRMDDYYWAGPPGWTICRVWVDGLYQHELWHSRGDTPRLIGMRASFEAALALFDHQSRS' A
#
# COMPACT_ATOMS: atom_id res chain seq x y z
N MET A 1 -13.98 8.17 0.34
CA MET A 1 -13.34 8.14 1.66
C MET A 1 -12.90 6.70 1.83
N ILE A 2 -11.59 6.42 1.91
CA ILE A 2 -11.14 5.05 2.20
C ILE A 2 -11.47 4.80 3.65
N ASP A 3 -12.22 3.73 3.92
CA ASP A 3 -12.36 3.27 5.28
C ASP A 3 -11.08 2.52 5.66
N PRO A 4 -10.36 2.90 6.73
CA PRO A 4 -9.19 2.14 7.18
C PRO A 4 -9.52 0.68 7.46
N GLU A 5 -10.80 0.35 7.70
CA GLU A 5 -11.32 -1.01 7.86
C GLU A 5 -11.13 -1.89 6.61
N ASP A 6 -11.03 -1.30 5.41
CA ASP A 6 -10.77 -2.03 4.16
C ASP A 6 -9.33 -2.55 4.07
N TRP A 7 -8.43 -2.05 4.94
CA TRP A 7 -7.03 -2.42 4.99
C TRP A 7 -6.73 -3.24 6.24
N ARG A 8 -6.74 -4.56 6.08
CA ARG A 8 -6.43 -5.47 7.17
C ARG A 8 -4.92 -5.59 7.35
N ARG A 9 -4.42 -5.20 8.52
CA ARG A 9 -3.06 -5.52 8.95
C ARG A 9 -2.91 -7.04 9.09
N MET A 10 -1.96 -7.60 8.36
CA MET A 10 -1.70 -9.04 8.37
C MET A 10 -0.52 -9.37 9.30
N ASP A 11 0.50 -8.50 9.31
CA ASP A 11 1.63 -8.53 10.23
C ASP A 11 2.23 -7.12 10.44
N ASP A 12 3.44 -7.04 10.97
CA ASP A 12 4.11 -5.76 11.25
C ASP A 12 4.57 -4.98 10.02
N TYR A 13 4.64 -5.63 8.86
CA TYR A 13 5.18 -5.11 7.62
C TYR A 13 4.20 -5.19 6.45
N TYR A 14 3.00 -5.73 6.64
CA TYR A 14 2.09 -6.02 5.54
C TYR A 14 0.62 -5.73 5.87
N TRP A 15 -0.05 -5.05 4.94
CA TRP A 15 -1.49 -4.81 4.92
C TRP A 15 -2.09 -5.29 3.62
N ALA A 16 -3.15 -6.09 3.73
CA ALA A 16 -3.99 -6.50 2.61
C ALA A 16 -5.15 -5.51 2.47
N GLY A 17 -5.28 -4.90 1.29
CA GLY A 17 -6.36 -3.97 0.96
C GLY A 17 -7.42 -4.62 0.06
N PRO A 18 -8.18 -3.80 -0.69
CA PRO A 18 -9.09 -4.27 -1.73
C PRO A 18 -8.42 -5.22 -2.74
N PRO A 19 -9.18 -6.03 -3.50
CA PRO A 19 -8.63 -7.08 -4.36
C PRO A 19 -7.45 -6.63 -5.22
N GLY A 20 -6.31 -7.30 -5.05
CA GLY A 20 -5.07 -7.01 -5.76
C GLY A 20 -4.21 -5.90 -5.14
N TRP A 21 -4.66 -5.21 -4.09
CA TRP A 21 -3.91 -4.11 -3.47
C TRP A 21 -3.24 -4.52 -2.17
N THR A 22 -2.00 -4.07 -2.01
CA THR A 22 -1.19 -4.37 -0.83
C THR A 22 -0.32 -3.18 -0.47
N ILE A 23 -0.12 -2.96 0.83
CA ILE A 23 0.85 -2.00 1.35
C ILE A 23 1.88 -2.78 2.15
N CYS A 24 3.15 -2.59 1.80
CA CYS A 24 4.29 -3.20 2.49
C CYS A 24 5.08 -2.11 3.20
N ARG A 25 5.47 -2.32 4.45
CA ARG A 25 6.42 -1.47 5.16
C ARG A 25 7.81 -2.05 4.97
N VAL A 26 8.69 -1.28 4.35
CA VAL A 26 10.05 -1.69 3.96
C VAL A 26 11.08 -0.79 4.63
N TRP A 27 12.27 -1.32 4.92
CA TRP A 27 13.39 -0.53 5.44
C TRP A 27 14.34 -0.20 4.30
N VAL A 28 14.44 1.07 3.94
CA VAL A 28 15.25 1.57 2.81
C VAL A 28 16.03 2.78 3.27
N ASP A 29 17.33 2.81 2.98
CA ASP A 29 18.24 3.92 3.29
C ASP A 29 18.20 4.41 4.75
N GLY A 30 18.01 3.49 5.70
CA GLY A 30 18.02 3.81 7.13
C GLY A 30 16.70 4.35 7.67
N LEU A 31 15.61 4.28 6.92
CA LEU A 31 14.26 4.60 7.42
C LEU A 31 13.19 3.63 6.91
N TYR A 32 12.08 3.57 7.66
CA TYR A 32 10.89 2.85 7.20
C TYR A 32 10.14 3.67 6.14
N GLN A 33 9.70 2.97 5.11
CA GLN A 33 8.86 3.45 4.03
C GLN A 33 7.66 2.50 3.86
N HIS A 34 6.63 2.96 3.16
CA HIS A 34 5.43 2.19 2.84
C HIS A 34 5.24 2.18 1.33
N GLU A 35 5.31 1.00 0.74
CA GLU A 35 5.12 0.77 -0.69
C GLU A 35 3.69 0.35 -0.98
N LEU A 36 3.04 1.01 -1.93
CA LEU A 36 1.76 0.60 -2.47
C LEU A 36 1.98 -0.25 -3.72
N TRP A 37 1.42 -1.46 -3.69
CA TRP A 37 1.52 -2.43 -4.78
C TRP A 37 0.13 -2.80 -5.29
N HIS A 38 0.04 -3.00 -6.61
CA HIS A 38 -1.13 -3.56 -7.28
C HIS A 38 -0.74 -4.81 -8.07
N SER A 39 -1.35 -5.93 -7.73
CA SER A 39 -1.13 -7.24 -8.35
C SER A 39 -2.36 -7.59 -9.19
N ARG A 40 -2.30 -7.31 -10.49
CA ARG A 40 -3.33 -7.73 -11.45
C ARG A 40 -2.72 -8.73 -12.43
N GLY A 41 -3.08 -10.01 -12.28
CA GLY A 41 -2.49 -11.11 -13.04
C GLY A 41 -1.14 -11.56 -12.49
N ASP A 42 -0.23 -12.02 -13.35
CA ASP A 42 1.01 -12.70 -12.93
C ASP A 42 2.15 -11.74 -12.53
N THR A 43 1.99 -10.43 -12.68
CA THR A 43 3.07 -9.46 -12.39
C THR A 43 2.61 -8.36 -11.44
N PRO A 44 3.17 -8.29 -10.21
CA PRO A 44 2.91 -7.20 -9.29
C PRO A 44 3.56 -5.91 -9.79
N ARG A 45 2.85 -4.79 -9.66
CA ARG A 45 3.33 -3.45 -10.02
C ARG A 45 3.47 -2.58 -8.77
N LEU A 46 4.67 -2.04 -8.55
CA LEU A 46 4.87 -0.97 -7.58
C LEU A 46 4.24 0.31 -8.12
N ILE A 47 3.33 0.87 -7.35
CA ILE A 47 2.62 2.10 -7.68
C ILE A 47 3.38 3.31 -7.11
N GLY A 48 3.93 3.17 -5.91
CA GLY A 48 4.83 4.16 -5.34
C GLY A 48 5.17 3.91 -3.88
N MET A 49 6.13 4.69 -3.38
CA MET A 49 6.64 4.64 -2.00
C MET A 49 6.30 5.92 -1.23
N ARG A 50 5.95 5.81 0.05
CA ARG A 50 5.57 6.93 0.92
C ARG A 50 6.15 6.76 2.32
N ALA A 51 6.39 7.88 3.01
CA ALA A 51 7.01 7.88 4.34
C ALA A 51 6.12 7.31 5.46
N SER A 52 4.79 7.22 5.24
CA SER A 52 3.85 6.71 6.24
C SER A 52 2.75 5.85 5.61
N PHE A 53 2.07 5.07 6.45
CA PHE A 53 0.94 4.24 6.03
C PHE A 53 -0.23 5.08 5.51
N GLU A 54 -0.57 6.18 6.20
CA GLU A 54 -1.64 7.11 5.81
C GLU A 54 -1.35 7.75 4.44
N ALA A 55 -0.09 8.08 4.18
CA ALA A 55 0.32 8.63 2.88
C ALA A 55 0.22 7.57 1.76
N ALA A 56 0.46 6.29 2.05
CA ALA A 56 0.23 5.21 1.10
C ALA A 56 -1.28 4.96 0.85
N LEU A 57 -2.13 5.09 1.87
CA LEU A 57 -3.60 5.09 1.69
C LEU A 57 -4.06 6.24 0.80
N ALA A 58 -3.54 7.46 1.01
CA ALA A 58 -3.87 8.60 0.16
C ALA A 58 -3.42 8.39 -1.31
N LEU A 59 -2.29 7.70 -1.53
CA LEU A 59 -1.86 7.31 -2.87
C LEU A 59 -2.85 6.32 -3.52
N PHE A 60 -3.36 5.35 -2.76
CA PHE A 60 -4.39 4.42 -3.25
C PHE A 60 -5.69 5.14 -3.64
N ASP A 61 -6.15 6.10 -2.84
CA ASP A 61 -7.36 6.90 -3.14
C ASP A 61 -7.20 7.65 -4.46
N HIS A 62 -6.02 8.24 -4.68
CA HIS A 62 -5.72 8.97 -5.91
C HIS A 62 -5.76 8.06 -7.14
N GLN A 63 -5.16 6.87 -7.05
CA GLN A 63 -5.14 5.89 -8.16
C GLN A 63 -6.52 5.29 -8.46
N SER A 64 -7.37 5.15 -7.44
CA SER A 64 -8.70 4.56 -7.62
C SER A 64 -9.71 5.54 -8.25
N ARG A 65 -9.37 6.83 -8.31
CA ARG A 65 -10.19 7.90 -8.89
C ARG A 65 -9.74 8.33 -10.29
N SER A 66 -8.55 7.90 -10.71
CA SER A 66 -7.94 8.17 -12.02
C SER A 66 -8.26 7.06 -13.00
#